data_AF-A0A4R4M6Z3-F1
#
_entry.id   AF-A0A4R4M6Z3-F1
#
_cell.length_a   1.000
_cell.length_b   1.000
_cell.length_c   1.000
_cell.angle_alpha   90.00
_cell.angle_beta   90.00
_cell.angle_gamma   90.00
#
_symmetry.space_group_name_H-M   'P 1'
#
loop_
_entity.id
_entity.type
_entity.pdbx_description
1 polymer ?
#
loop_
_entity_poly.entity_id
_entity_poly.type
_entity_poly.pdbx_seq_one_letter_code
_entity_poly.pdbx_strand_id
1 'polypeptide(L)'
;MSTPTGDAITEQWLSELLTGLGDSPDQIHATLRNAKVTGQQASRYDCPLARYVADHARQRMPSAQVKARVSTGEVVVEIEESDTGGYREVGAEQPEATKKFVQAFDSGSYPDLIDQAAA
;
A
#
# COMPACT_ATOMS: atom_id res chain seq x y z
N MET A 1 -6.60 19.07 24.63
CA MET A 1 -7.22 17.73 24.71
C MET A 1 -6.58 16.92 23.61
N SER A 2 -5.63 16.05 23.96
CA SER A 2 -4.90 15.25 22.98
C SER A 2 -5.77 14.06 22.59
N THR A 3 -6.25 14.04 21.36
CA THR A 3 -6.89 12.87 20.75
C THR A 3 -5.93 11.68 20.83
N PRO A 4 -6.41 10.46 21.13
CA PRO A 4 -5.54 9.31 21.18
C PRO A 4 -4.97 9.06 19.78
N THR A 5 -3.64 9.00 19.69
CA THR A 5 -2.84 8.75 18.48
C THR A 5 -3.09 7.35 17.86
N GLY A 6 -4.12 6.63 18.30
CA GLY A 6 -4.43 5.26 17.91
C GLY A 6 -4.91 5.12 16.47
N ASP A 7 -5.59 6.11 15.91
CA ASP A 7 -6.23 6.00 14.57
C ASP A 7 -5.52 6.81 13.49
N ALA A 8 -4.39 7.43 13.81
CA ALA A 8 -3.65 8.27 12.86
C ALA A 8 -2.78 7.41 11.91
N ILE A 9 -2.97 7.62 10.61
CA ILE A 9 -2.00 7.20 9.60
C ILE A 9 -0.75 8.08 9.73
N THR A 10 0.40 7.45 9.93
CA THR A 10 1.72 8.08 10.15
C THR A 10 2.79 7.35 9.34
N GLU A 11 3.94 7.99 9.14
CA GLU A 11 5.11 7.38 8.47
C GLU A 11 5.57 6.11 9.20
N GLN A 12 5.58 6.14 10.54
CA GLN A 12 5.94 4.97 11.36
C GLN A 12 4.97 3.81 11.12
N TRP A 13 3.66 4.06 11.16
CA TRP A 13 2.67 3.02 10.87
C TRP A 13 2.85 2.43 9.48
N LEU A 14 3.10 3.28 8.48
CA LEU A 14 3.29 2.82 7.11
C LEU A 14 4.57 1.99 6.98
N SER A 15 5.67 2.41 7.61
CA SER A 15 6.92 1.66 7.67
C SER A 15 6.72 0.28 8.31
N GLU A 16 6.03 0.23 9.47
CA GLU A 16 5.72 -1.02 10.17
C GLU A 16 4.83 -1.95 9.33
N LEU A 17 3.84 -1.40 8.61
CA LEU A 17 3.00 -2.15 7.69
C LEU A 17 3.81 -2.76 6.54
N LEU A 18 4.72 -1.99 5.93
CA LEU A 18 5.54 -2.44 4.82
C LEU A 18 6.55 -3.50 5.25
N THR A 19 7.19 -3.34 6.41
CA THR A 19 8.09 -4.37 6.98
C THR A 19 7.31 -5.63 7.36
N GLY A 20 6.08 -5.49 7.85
CA GLY A 20 5.23 -6.63 8.23
C GLY A 20 4.75 -7.50 7.07
N LEU A 21 4.92 -7.08 5.81
CA LEU A 21 4.56 -7.89 4.64
C LEU A 21 5.50 -9.09 4.44
N GLY A 22 6.76 -8.97 4.85
CA GLY A 22 7.78 -9.99 4.72
C GLY A 22 9.17 -9.44 4.37
N ASP A 23 10.19 -10.27 4.59
CA ASP A 23 11.61 -9.96 4.37
C ASP A 23 12.09 -10.37 2.96
N SER A 24 11.21 -10.94 2.14
CA SER A 24 11.52 -11.32 0.75
C SER A 24 10.34 -11.09 -0.20
N PRO A 25 10.59 -10.95 -1.51
CA PRO A 25 9.52 -10.84 -2.50
C PRO A 25 8.48 -11.96 -2.44
N ASP A 26 8.91 -13.20 -2.19
CA ASP A 26 8.00 -14.36 -2.13
C ASP A 26 7.17 -14.38 -0.84
N GLN A 27 7.69 -13.87 0.28
CA GLN A 27 6.91 -13.69 1.49
C GLN A 27 5.85 -12.60 1.31
N ILE A 28 6.21 -11.48 0.68
CA ILE A 28 5.27 -10.41 0.34
C ILE A 28 4.18 -10.93 -0.59
N HIS A 29 4.56 -11.70 -1.63
CA HIS A 29 3.62 -12.39 -2.51
C HIS A 29 2.65 -13.29 -1.75
N ALA A 30 3.16 -14.14 -0.85
CA ALA A 30 2.33 -15.01 -0.02
C ALA A 30 1.38 -14.21 0.88
N THR A 31 1.84 -13.12 1.50
CA THR A 31 1.01 -12.23 2.32
C THR A 31 -0.12 -11.60 1.51
N LEU A 32 0.18 -11.02 0.35
CA LEU A 32 -0.81 -10.38 -0.53
C LEU A 32 -1.82 -11.41 -1.08
N ARG A 33 -1.34 -12.60 -1.45
CA ARG A 33 -2.19 -13.71 -1.88
C ARG A 33 -3.14 -14.18 -0.78
N ASN A 34 -2.64 -14.32 0.46
CA ASN A 34 -3.46 -14.70 1.61
C ASN A 34 -4.50 -13.62 1.96
N ALA A 35 -4.13 -12.35 1.79
CA ALA A 35 -5.03 -11.21 1.90
C ALA A 35 -6.01 -11.09 0.72
N LYS A 36 -5.87 -11.94 -0.33
CA LYS A 36 -6.65 -11.91 -1.56
C LYS A 36 -6.59 -10.57 -2.29
N VAL A 37 -5.43 -9.90 -2.23
CA VAL A 37 -5.20 -8.62 -2.89
C VAL A 37 -4.51 -8.87 -4.23
N THR A 38 -5.19 -8.50 -5.30
CA THR A 38 -4.67 -8.51 -6.68
C THR A 38 -4.49 -7.07 -7.18
N GLY A 39 -3.81 -6.88 -8.30
CA GLY A 39 -3.59 -5.56 -8.87
C GLY A 39 -3.15 -5.56 -10.33
N GLN A 40 -2.88 -4.36 -10.84
CA GLN A 40 -2.42 -4.13 -12.21
C GLN A 40 -0.93 -3.86 -12.25
N GLN A 41 -0.23 -4.51 -13.18
CA GLN A 41 1.18 -4.26 -13.45
C GLN A 41 1.39 -2.80 -13.90
N ALA A 42 2.52 -2.22 -13.50
CA ALA A 42 2.90 -0.84 -13.81
C ALA A 42 1.93 0.26 -13.37
N SER A 43 0.80 -0.07 -12.72
CA SER A 43 -0.09 0.92 -12.12
C SER A 43 0.36 1.27 -10.71
N ARG A 44 0.80 2.52 -10.53
CA ARG A 44 1.20 3.05 -9.21
C ARG A 44 0.07 3.05 -8.18
N TYR A 45 -1.19 3.11 -8.61
CA TYR A 45 -2.36 3.17 -7.72
C TYR A 45 -3.09 1.83 -7.61
N ASP A 46 -2.97 0.97 -8.63
CA ASP A 46 -3.73 -0.29 -8.72
C ASP A 46 -2.85 -1.53 -8.59
N CYS A 47 -1.53 -1.41 -8.37
CA CYS A 47 -0.70 -2.55 -8.03
C CYS A 47 -1.16 -3.16 -6.68
N PRO A 48 -0.90 -4.46 -6.44
CA PRO A 48 -1.42 -5.14 -5.26
C PRO A 48 -0.89 -4.53 -3.95
N LEU A 49 0.33 -3.99 -3.97
CA LEU A 49 0.89 -3.28 -2.81
C LEU A 49 0.11 -1.99 -2.50
N ALA A 50 -0.20 -1.18 -3.51
CA ALA A 50 -0.97 0.07 -3.33
C ALA A 50 -2.36 -0.23 -2.76
N ARG A 51 -3.04 -1.23 -3.31
CA ARG A 51 -4.37 -1.65 -2.84
C ARG A 51 -4.34 -2.16 -1.40
N TYR A 52 -3.38 -3.02 -1.08
CA TYR A 52 -3.20 -3.52 0.29
C TYR A 52 -3.03 -2.38 1.30
N VAL A 53 -2.13 -1.43 1.00
CA VAL A 53 -1.90 -0.28 1.88
C VAL A 53 -3.16 0.59 2.01
N ALA A 54 -3.86 0.85 0.90
CA ALA A 54 -5.09 1.62 0.92
C ALA A 54 -6.20 0.94 1.75
N ASP A 55 -6.34 -0.39 1.66
CA ASP A 55 -7.34 -1.14 2.43
C ASP A 55 -7.04 -1.11 3.92
N HIS A 56 -5.77 -1.30 4.32
CA HIS A 56 -5.34 -1.14 5.70
C HIS A 56 -5.53 0.28 6.22
N ALA A 57 -5.29 1.30 5.39
CA ALA A 57 -5.51 2.68 5.78
C ALA A 57 -7.01 3.00 5.96
N ARG A 58 -7.89 2.48 5.09
CA ARG A 58 -9.35 2.61 5.23
C ARG A 58 -9.90 1.93 6.47
N GLN A 59 -9.33 0.80 6.88
CA GLN A 59 -9.71 0.15 8.15
C GLN A 59 -9.39 1.03 9.37
N ARG A 60 -8.29 1.79 9.32
CA ARG A 60 -7.88 2.69 10.40
C ARG A 60 -8.62 4.04 10.35
N MET A 61 -9.00 4.50 9.16
CA MET A 61 -9.77 5.73 8.94
C MET A 61 -11.03 5.48 8.09
N PRO A 62 -12.08 4.82 8.62
CA PRO A 62 -13.25 4.40 7.84
C PRO A 62 -14.04 5.55 7.20
N SER A 63 -13.99 6.74 7.81
CA SER A 63 -14.72 7.92 7.36
C SER A 63 -13.95 8.78 6.36
N ALA A 64 -12.66 8.48 6.11
CA ALA A 64 -11.82 9.26 5.21
C ALA A 64 -11.74 8.62 3.83
N GLN A 65 -11.68 9.45 2.78
CA GLN A 65 -11.29 8.96 1.46
C GLN A 65 -9.77 8.75 1.45
N VAL A 66 -9.35 7.50 1.24
CA VAL A 66 -7.93 7.12 1.25
C VAL A 66 -7.53 6.41 -0.04
N LYS A 67 -6.37 6.80 -0.56
CA LYS A 67 -5.64 6.15 -1.65
C LYS A 67 -4.20 5.91 -1.22
N ALA A 68 -3.55 4.95 -1.87
CA ALA A 68 -2.11 4.80 -1.74
C ALA A 68 -1.48 4.71 -3.13
N ARG A 69 -0.28 5.27 -3.26
CA ARG A 69 0.54 5.17 -4.47
C ARG A 69 1.90 4.58 -4.16
N VAL A 70 2.35 3.72 -5.05
CA VAL A 70 3.67 3.08 -5.01
C VAL A 70 4.53 3.73 -6.08
N SER A 71 5.61 4.36 -5.68
CA SER A 71 6.62 4.95 -6.56
C SER A 71 7.95 4.20 -6.41
N THR A 72 8.93 4.49 -7.25
CA THR A 72 10.27 3.90 -7.11
C THR A 72 10.89 4.30 -5.77
N GLY A 73 10.88 3.38 -4.80
CA GLY A 73 11.52 3.56 -3.49
C GLY A 73 10.64 4.14 -2.38
N GLU A 74 9.39 4.53 -2.65
CA GLU A 74 8.49 5.11 -1.65
C GLU A 74 7.04 4.60 -1.83
N VAL A 75 6.33 4.45 -0.72
CA VAL A 75 4.87 4.34 -0.71
C VAL A 75 4.29 5.56 -0.04
N VAL A 76 3.26 6.16 -0.64
CA VAL A 76 2.57 7.34 -0.11
C VAL A 76 1.10 7.04 0.06
N VAL A 77 0.54 7.38 1.22
CA VAL A 77 -0.89 7.35 1.51
C VAL A 77 -1.45 8.76 1.41
N GLU A 78 -2.45 8.94 0.56
CA GLU A 78 -3.16 10.19 0.32
C GLU A 78 -4.51 10.13 1.06
N ILE A 79 -4.75 11.08 1.95
CA ILE A 79 -5.93 11.13 2.81
C ILE A 79 -6.64 12.45 2.53
N GLU A 80 -7.88 12.39 2.07
CA GLU A 80 -8.70 13.59 1.86
C GLU A 80 -9.09 14.22 3.20
N GLU A 81 -8.84 15.52 3.33
CA GLU A 81 -9.22 16.31 4.50
C GLU A 81 -10.59 16.96 4.26
N SER A 82 -11.61 16.44 4.93
CA SER A 82 -13.00 16.86 4.76
C SER A 82 -13.25 18.35 5.01
N ASP A 83 -12.44 18.97 5.87
CA ASP A 83 -12.62 20.37 6.29
C ASP A 83 -11.98 21.38 5.33
N THR A 84 -10.96 20.97 4.57
CA THR A 84 -10.16 21.85 3.71
C THR A 84 -10.34 21.56 2.22
N GLY A 85 -10.92 20.40 1.87
CA GLY A 85 -10.95 19.89 0.49
C GLY A 85 -9.55 19.57 -0.05
N GLY A 86 -8.55 19.51 0.83
CA GLY A 86 -7.17 19.19 0.51
C GLY A 86 -6.84 17.72 0.73
N TYR A 87 -5.59 17.36 0.45
CA TYR A 87 -5.05 16.04 0.75
C TYR A 87 -3.87 16.17 1.71
N ARG A 88 -3.84 15.28 2.70
CA ARG A 88 -2.67 15.03 3.52
C ARG A 88 -1.94 13.80 2.97
N GLU A 89 -0.65 13.95 2.70
CA GLU A 89 0.21 12.85 2.26
C GLU A 89 1.06 12.32 3.42
N VAL A 90 1.16 11.01 3.51
CA VAL A 90 2.05 10.30 4.44
C VAL A 90 2.90 9.33 3.63
N GLY A 91 4.19 9.63 3.47
CA GLY A 91 5.16 8.80 2.78
C GLY A 91 5.97 7.93 3.73
N ALA A 92 6.46 6.79 3.25
CA ALA A 92 7.49 6.01 3.90
C ALA A 92 8.38 5.33 2.85
N GLU A 93 9.67 5.20 3.17
CA GLU A 93 10.61 4.49 2.31
C GLU A 93 10.23 3.01 2.19
N GLN A 94 10.33 2.45 0.99
CA GLN A 94 10.14 1.03 0.77
C GLN A 94 11.31 0.22 1.38
N PRO A 95 11.02 -0.79 2.21
CA PRO A 95 11.99 -1.84 2.51
C PRO A 95 12.54 -2.47 1.23
N GLU A 96 13.77 -2.96 1.27
CA GLU A 96 14.43 -3.57 0.10
C GLU A 96 13.64 -4.75 -0.48
N ALA A 97 13.00 -5.55 0.38
CA ALA A 97 12.12 -6.63 -0.05
C ALA A 97 10.93 -6.11 -0.87
N THR A 98 10.31 -5.02 -0.42
CA THR A 98 9.20 -4.35 -1.10
C THR A 98 9.62 -3.78 -2.46
N LYS A 99 10.81 -3.13 -2.53
CA LYS A 99 11.38 -2.63 -3.79
C LYS A 99 11.53 -3.78 -4.80
N LYS A 100 12.12 -4.90 -4.37
CA LYS A 100 12.32 -6.10 -5.20
C LYS A 100 11.00 -6.76 -5.61
N PHE A 101 10.03 -6.81 -4.70
CA PHE A 101 8.70 -7.35 -5.00
C PHE A 101 8.02 -6.55 -6.11
N VAL A 102 7.98 -5.21 -6.00
CA VAL A 102 7.34 -4.35 -7.01
C VAL A 102 7.99 -4.54 -8.38
N GLN A 103 9.33 -4.56 -8.43
CA GLN A 103 10.08 -4.82 -9.68
C GLN A 103 9.77 -6.20 -10.27
N ALA A 104 9.71 -7.25 -9.45
CA ALA A 104 9.42 -8.60 -9.91
C ALA A 104 7.95 -8.75 -10.36
N PHE A 105 7.00 -8.11 -9.67
CA PHE A 105 5.59 -8.06 -10.05
C PHE A 105 5.39 -7.35 -11.39
N ASP A 106 6.00 -6.17 -11.57
CA ASP A 106 5.93 -5.43 -12.83
C ASP A 106 6.60 -6.18 -13.99
N SER A 107 7.55 -7.05 -13.69
CA SER A 107 8.18 -7.96 -14.68
C SER A 107 7.37 -9.23 -14.96
N GLY A 108 6.24 -9.45 -14.27
CA GLY A 108 5.34 -10.59 -14.48
C GLY A 108 5.69 -11.86 -13.69
N SER A 109 6.53 -11.76 -12.66
CA SER A 109 6.96 -12.92 -11.86
C SER A 109 5.84 -13.52 -10.97
N TYR A 110 4.77 -12.75 -10.73
CA TYR A 110 3.67 -13.13 -9.84
C TYR A 110 2.31 -13.05 -10.57
N PRO A 111 2.06 -13.91 -11.57
CA PRO A 111 0.89 -13.80 -12.44
C PRO A 111 -0.44 -14.03 -11.71
N ASP A 112 -0.44 -14.73 -10.58
CA ASP A 112 -1.62 -14.97 -9.75
C ASP A 112 -2.09 -13.77 -8.94
N LEU A 113 -1.26 -12.72 -8.84
CA LEU A 113 -1.66 -11.42 -8.25
C LEU A 113 -2.13 -10.40 -9.29
N ILE A 114 -2.12 -10.74 -10.58
CA ILE A 114 -2.57 -9.84 -11.63
C ILE A 114 -4.09 -9.92 -11.75
N ASP A 115 -4.76 -8.77 -11.77
CA ASP A 115 -6.19 -8.68 -12.09
C ASP A 115 -6.45 -9.31 -13.47
N GLN A 116 -7.22 -10.39 -13.52
CA GLN A 116 -7.63 -11.01 -14.78
C GLN A 116 -8.69 -10.19 -15.54
N ALA A 117 -9.10 -9.04 -14.99
CA ALA A 117 -10.11 -8.15 -15.58
C ALA A 117 -9.46 -6.99 -16.33
N ALA A 118 -8.69 -7.31 -17.38
CA ALA A 118 -8.34 -6.37 -18.46
C ALA A 118 -7.76 -7.17 -19.66
N ALA A 119 -8.58 -8.05 -20.23
CA ALA A 119 -8.41 -8.54 -21.59
C ALA A 119 -9.66 -8.17 -22.40
#